data_AF-A0A7Y1T1Z3-F1
#
_entry.id   AF-A0A7Y1T1Z3-F1
#
_cell.length_a   1.000
_cell.length_b   1.000
_cell.length_c   1.000
_cell.angle_alpha   90.00
_cell.angle_beta   90.00
_cell.angle_gamma   90.00
#
_symmetry.space_group_name_H-M   'P 1'
#
loop_
_entity.id
_entity.type
_entity.pdbx_description
1 polymer ?
#
loop_
_entity_poly.entity_id
_entity_poly.type
_entity_poly.pdbx_seq_one_letter_code
_entity_poly.pdbx_strand_id
1 'polypeptide(L)'
;VHLVHHTDHKVDTTTANRHHPIESLVRFAFTLLGVFVVGTPIALVFLYQSLSVVFTQLTHANIKLPRRVDKAMSYVLVSPDMHKIHHHYRLPYTDSNYGNIFSVWDRLLGTYMYLDRDKLVYGVDVFPDEQKNSNIADLLKQPFQKYEKPTFTPESEK
;
A
#
# COMPACT_ATOMS: atom_id res chain seq x y z
N VAL A 1 -1.25 -3.68 -11.57
CA VAL A 1 0.11 -4.09 -11.15
C VAL A 1 0.32 -3.94 -9.65
N HIS A 2 0.01 -2.77 -9.06
CA HIS A 2 0.08 -2.58 -7.59
C HIS A 2 -0.85 -3.49 -6.79
N LEU A 3 -1.94 -3.97 -7.38
CA LEU A 3 -2.81 -4.95 -6.73
C LEU A 3 -2.06 -6.23 -6.27
N VAL A 4 -0.97 -6.60 -6.95
CA VAL A 4 -0.08 -7.71 -6.53
C VAL A 4 0.51 -7.47 -5.16
N HIS A 5 0.68 -6.22 -4.72
CA HIS A 5 1.09 -5.88 -3.36
C HIS A 5 -0.03 -6.13 -2.36
N HIS A 6 -1.24 -5.67 -2.67
CA HIS A 6 -2.41 -5.74 -1.79
C HIS A 6 -3.01 -7.13 -1.59
N THR A 7 -2.74 -8.09 -2.48
CA THR A 7 -3.28 -9.46 -2.31
C THR A 7 -2.65 -10.25 -1.17
N ASP A 8 -1.84 -9.62 -0.32
CA ASP A 8 -1.17 -10.27 0.79
C ASP A 8 -2.14 -10.38 1.96
N HIS A 9 -2.39 -11.61 2.40
CA HIS A 9 -3.30 -11.87 3.51
C HIS A 9 -2.61 -11.61 4.87
N LYS A 10 -1.29 -11.41 4.89
CA LYS A 10 -0.48 -11.23 6.10
C LYS A 10 0.50 -10.07 5.94
N VAL A 11 -0.02 -8.85 6.01
CA VAL A 11 0.80 -7.64 5.85
C VAL A 11 1.92 -7.57 6.89
N ASP A 12 3.16 -7.63 6.41
CA ASP A 12 4.38 -7.44 7.18
C ASP A 12 5.49 -6.76 6.34
N THR A 13 6.73 -6.69 6.84
CA THR A 13 7.85 -6.06 6.11
C THR A 13 8.17 -6.72 4.77
N THR A 14 7.82 -8.00 4.58
CA THR A 14 8.02 -8.68 3.29
C THR A 14 7.02 -8.20 2.25
N THR A 15 5.80 -7.84 2.66
CA THR A 15 4.79 -7.21 1.81
C THR A 15 5.31 -5.93 1.17
N ALA A 16 6.09 -5.12 1.90
CA ALA A 16 6.73 -3.90 1.36
C ALA A 16 7.63 -4.15 0.13
N ASN A 17 8.03 -5.40 -0.13
CA ASN A 17 8.85 -5.80 -1.27
C ASN A 17 8.05 -6.59 -2.33
N ARG A 18 6.75 -6.82 -2.11
CA ARG A 18 5.87 -7.65 -2.95
C ARG A 18 5.32 -6.86 -4.14
N HIS A 19 6.21 -6.44 -5.04
CA HIS A 19 5.85 -5.67 -6.23
C HIS A 19 6.07 -6.47 -7.51
N HIS A 20 5.16 -6.33 -8.46
CA HIS A 20 5.34 -6.92 -9.78
C HIS A 20 6.48 -6.20 -10.54
N PRO A 21 7.35 -6.91 -11.30
CA PRO A 21 8.47 -6.26 -12.01
C PRO A 21 8.05 -5.12 -12.95
N ILE A 22 6.88 -5.24 -13.60
CA ILE A 22 6.31 -4.17 -14.44
C ILE A 22 6.06 -2.89 -13.62
N GLU A 23 5.59 -3.02 -12.38
CA GLU A 23 5.40 -1.85 -11.52
C GLU A 23 6.71 -1.15 -11.23
N SER A 24 7.77 -1.92 -10.92
CA SER A 24 9.11 -1.38 -10.70
C SER A 24 9.64 -0.65 -11.94
N LEU A 25 9.43 -1.22 -13.14
CA LEU A 25 9.82 -0.58 -14.39
C LEU A 25 9.07 0.74 -14.63
N VAL A 26 7.75 0.74 -14.44
CA VAL A 26 6.91 1.94 -14.57
C VAL A 26 7.36 3.01 -13.56
N ARG A 27 7.47 2.66 -12.27
CA ARG A 27 7.90 3.59 -11.21
C ARG A 27 9.29 4.17 -11.51
N PHE A 28 10.24 3.33 -11.92
CA PHE A 28 11.59 3.77 -12.26
C PHE A 28 11.60 4.72 -13.46
N ALA A 29 10.88 4.38 -14.54
CA ALA A 29 10.82 5.20 -15.76
C ALA A 29 10.23 6.60 -15.48
N PHE A 30 9.09 6.66 -14.78
CA PHE A 30 8.47 7.94 -14.42
C PHE A 30 9.34 8.76 -13.45
N THR A 31 9.98 8.11 -12.48
CA THR A 31 10.89 8.78 -11.55
C THR A 31 12.10 9.36 -12.28
N LEU A 32 12.74 8.57 -13.15
CA LEU A 32 13.90 8.99 -13.92
C LEU A 32 13.55 10.14 -14.86
N LEU A 33 12.39 10.07 -15.54
CA LEU A 33 11.89 11.15 -16.38
C LEU A 33 11.71 12.45 -15.57
N GLY A 34 11.08 12.38 -14.39
CA GLY A 34 10.91 13.54 -13.51
C GLY A 34 12.24 14.12 -13.04
N VAL A 35 13.17 13.26 -12.60
CA VAL A 35 14.53 13.66 -12.19
C VAL A 35 15.26 14.36 -13.32
N PHE A 36 15.17 13.83 -14.55
CA PHE A 36 15.80 14.41 -15.73
C PHE A 36 15.20 15.77 -16.10
N VAL A 37 13.87 15.89 -16.13
CA VAL A 37 13.15 17.14 -16.47
C VAL A 37 13.44 18.25 -15.46
N VAL A 38 13.47 17.92 -14.16
CA VAL A 38 13.73 18.89 -13.09
C VAL A 38 15.23 19.18 -12.94
N GLY A 39 16.12 18.29 -13.40
CA GLY A 39 17.56 18.38 -13.16
C GLY A 39 17.91 18.11 -11.69
N THR A 40 17.21 17.18 -11.04
CA THR A 40 17.37 16.93 -9.60
C THR A 40 18.74 16.33 -9.29
N PRO A 41 19.51 16.89 -8.32
CA PRO A 41 20.77 16.30 -7.89
C PRO A 41 20.61 14.84 -7.42
N ILE A 42 21.48 13.96 -7.91
CA ILE A 42 21.39 12.52 -7.61
C ILE A 42 21.45 12.21 -6.11
N ALA A 43 22.17 13.03 -5.33
CA ALA A 43 22.21 12.91 -3.88
C ALA A 43 20.83 13.07 -3.21
N LEU A 44 19.99 13.98 -3.72
CA LEU A 44 18.62 14.16 -3.22
C LEU A 44 17.71 12.99 -3.61
N VAL A 45 17.91 12.44 -4.81
CA VAL A 45 17.20 11.23 -5.25
C VAL A 45 17.52 10.06 -4.32
N PHE A 46 18.81 9.85 -4.01
CA PHE A 46 19.20 8.80 -3.07
C PHE A 46 18.66 9.03 -1.66
N LEU A 47 18.75 10.26 -1.14
CA LEU A 47 18.18 10.60 0.16
C LEU A 47 16.68 10.27 0.22
N TYR A 48 15.92 10.72 -0.78
CA TYR A 48 14.49 10.43 -0.88
C TYR A 48 14.22 8.92 -0.94
N GLN A 49 14.94 8.18 -1.80
CA GLN A 49 14.76 6.75 -1.94
C GLN A 49 15.09 5.99 -0.65
N SER A 50 16.13 6.39 0.08
CA SER A 50 16.46 5.81 1.39
C SER A 50 15.35 6.04 2.41
N LEU A 51 14.84 7.28 2.51
CA LEU A 51 13.72 7.59 3.41
C LEU A 51 12.46 6.83 3.01
N SER A 52 12.15 6.80 1.72
CA SER A 52 11.02 6.09 1.15
C SER A 52 11.04 4.61 1.55
N VAL A 53 12.18 3.92 1.38
CA VAL A 53 12.33 2.52 1.78
C VAL A 53 12.12 2.35 3.29
N VAL A 54 12.71 3.20 4.14
CA VAL A 54 12.54 3.10 5.60
C VAL A 54 11.07 3.25 5.99
N PHE A 55 10.37 4.23 5.43
CA PHE A 55 8.95 4.45 5.72
C PHE A 55 8.05 3.35 5.18
N THR A 56 8.32 2.83 3.96
CA THR A 56 7.59 1.67 3.44
C THR A 56 7.79 0.45 4.34
N GLN A 57 9.01 0.17 4.80
CA GLN A 57 9.26 -0.94 5.73
C GLN A 57 8.54 -0.74 7.06
N LEU A 58 8.61 0.46 7.65
CA LEU A 58 7.98 0.77 8.94
C LEU A 58 6.45 0.63 8.88
N THR A 59 5.82 1.16 7.83
CA THR A 59 4.36 1.20 7.70
C THR A 59 3.74 -0.18 7.45
N HIS A 60 4.48 -1.10 6.83
CA HIS A 60 4.03 -2.47 6.61
C HIS A 60 4.41 -3.41 7.75
N ALA A 61 5.39 -3.05 8.58
CA ALA A 61 5.88 -3.92 9.64
C ALA A 61 4.74 -4.50 10.51
N ASN A 62 4.87 -5.77 10.90
CA ASN A 62 3.92 -6.43 11.78
C ASN A 62 4.08 -6.00 13.25
N ILE A 63 4.08 -4.68 13.46
CA ILE A 63 4.17 -4.01 14.75
C ILE A 63 2.82 -3.38 15.10
N LYS A 64 2.56 -3.28 16.40
CA LYS A 64 1.38 -2.64 16.98
C LYS A 64 1.84 -1.50 17.88
N LEU A 65 1.95 -0.29 17.33
CA LEU A 65 2.24 0.89 18.14
C LEU A 65 1.11 1.15 19.16
N PRO A 66 1.35 1.83 20.29
CA PRO A 66 0.27 2.31 21.14
C PRO A 66 -0.68 3.21 20.33
N ARG A 67 -2.00 3.00 20.44
CA ARG A 67 -3.01 3.68 19.59
C ARG A 67 -2.87 5.21 19.58
N ARG A 68 -2.51 5.82 20.71
CA ARG A 68 -2.28 7.27 20.82
C ARG A 68 -1.05 7.73 20.04
N VAL A 69 0.02 6.94 20.05
CA VAL A 69 1.26 7.24 19.31
C VAL A 69 1.01 7.11 17.82
N ASP A 70 0.37 6.02 17.38
CA ASP A 70 0.02 5.81 15.98
C ASP A 70 -0.85 6.96 15.44
N LYS A 71 -1.93 7.30 16.17
CA LYS A 71 -2.81 8.42 15.81
C LYS A 71 -2.07 9.76 15.78
N ALA A 72 -1.23 10.05 16.77
CA ALA A 72 -0.45 11.29 16.80
C ALA A 72 0.51 11.39 15.60
N MET A 73 1.22 10.31 15.31
CA MET A 73 2.10 10.21 14.15
C MET A 73 1.33 10.40 12.84
N SER A 74 0.13 9.79 12.75
CA SER A 74 -0.73 9.82 11.56
C SER A 74 -1.10 11.23 11.10
N TYR A 75 -0.98 12.28 11.92
CA TYR A 75 -1.28 13.66 11.52
C TYR A 75 -0.27 14.26 10.54
N VAL A 76 0.98 13.79 10.56
CA VAL A 76 2.06 14.31 9.71
C VAL A 76 2.71 13.21 8.89
N LEU A 77 3.02 12.08 9.53
CA LEU A 77 3.65 10.92 8.91
C LEU A 77 2.61 9.82 8.71
N VAL A 78 2.85 8.96 7.72
CA VAL A 78 2.04 7.76 7.53
C VAL A 78 2.42 6.75 8.62
N SER A 79 1.43 6.29 9.37
CA SER A 79 1.61 5.34 10.46
C SER A 79 1.28 3.90 10.07
N PRO A 80 1.77 2.89 10.81
CA PRO A 80 1.44 1.50 10.54
C PRO A 80 -0.07 1.25 10.49
N ASP A 81 -0.86 1.69 11.48
CA ASP A 81 -2.30 1.47 11.41
C ASP A 81 -2.95 2.25 10.25
N MET A 82 -2.51 3.49 9.98
CA MET A 82 -3.05 4.28 8.86
C MET A 82 -2.82 3.58 7.52
N HIS A 83 -1.59 3.14 7.26
CA HIS A 83 -1.24 2.47 6.01
C HIS A 83 -1.92 1.11 5.86
N LYS A 84 -2.11 0.37 6.95
CA LYS A 84 -2.78 -0.93 6.91
C LYS A 84 -4.26 -0.84 6.54
N ILE A 85 -4.89 0.33 6.65
CA ILE A 85 -6.26 0.58 6.13
C ILE A 85 -6.27 0.53 4.59
N HIS A 86 -5.24 1.06 3.93
CA HIS A 86 -5.07 0.96 2.48
C HIS A 86 -4.93 -0.51 2.02
N HIS A 87 -4.42 -1.38 2.89
CA HIS A 87 -4.37 -2.83 2.68
C HIS A 87 -5.63 -3.58 3.11
N HIS A 88 -6.67 -2.87 3.54
CA HIS A 88 -7.93 -3.53 3.85
C HIS A 88 -8.52 -4.15 2.58
N TYR A 89 -9.12 -5.33 2.73
CA TYR A 89 -9.55 -6.17 1.61
C TYR A 89 -10.62 -5.58 0.69
N ARG A 90 -11.28 -4.49 1.10
CA ARG A 90 -12.42 -3.92 0.39
C ARG A 90 -12.44 -2.40 0.33
N LEU A 91 -13.13 -1.92 -0.70
CA LEU A 91 -13.51 -0.52 -0.84
C LEU A 91 -14.51 -0.08 0.25
N PRO A 92 -14.53 1.22 0.60
CA PRO A 92 -13.63 2.27 0.12
C PRO A 92 -12.26 2.28 0.82
N TYR A 93 -12.04 1.44 1.84
CA TYR A 93 -10.82 1.48 2.65
C TYR A 93 -9.55 1.18 1.84
N THR A 94 -9.60 0.24 0.89
CA THR A 94 -8.46 0.00 -0.03
C THR A 94 -8.08 1.26 -0.80
N ASP A 95 -9.05 2.09 -1.19
CA ASP A 95 -8.85 3.35 -1.92
C ASP A 95 -8.77 4.55 -0.95
N SER A 96 -7.85 4.46 0.01
CA SER A 96 -7.59 5.50 0.99
C SER A 96 -6.14 5.49 1.43
N ASN A 97 -5.70 6.54 2.13
CA ASN A 97 -4.39 6.62 2.79
C ASN A 97 -3.20 6.29 1.83
N TYR A 98 -3.13 6.96 0.68
CA TYR A 98 -2.16 6.72 -0.39
C TYR A 98 -0.73 7.19 -0.09
N GLY A 99 -0.52 8.02 0.94
CA GLY A 99 0.79 8.53 1.28
C GLY A 99 1.80 7.42 1.61
N ASN A 100 3.08 7.63 1.27
CA ASN A 100 4.18 6.75 1.70
C ASN A 100 4.93 7.30 2.93
N ILE A 101 5.25 8.60 2.94
CA ILE A 101 5.98 9.25 4.05
C ILE A 101 5.06 10.20 4.81
N PHE A 102 4.47 11.18 4.12
CA PHE A 102 3.66 12.23 4.73
C PHE A 102 2.17 12.00 4.49
N SER A 103 1.40 11.93 5.57
CA SER A 103 -0.06 11.76 5.56
C SER A 103 -0.83 13.07 5.42
N VAL A 104 -0.11 14.19 5.34
CA VAL A 104 -0.69 15.52 5.08
C VAL A 104 -1.38 15.55 3.72
N TRP A 105 -0.81 14.87 2.72
CA TRP A 105 -1.40 14.77 1.39
C TRP A 105 -2.76 14.11 1.40
N ASP A 106 -2.94 13.03 2.17
CA ASP A 106 -4.23 12.35 2.28
C ASP A 106 -5.32 13.23 2.91
N ARG A 107 -4.94 14.14 3.81
CA ARG A 107 -5.88 15.10 4.40
C ARG A 107 -6.23 16.21 3.42
N LEU A 108 -5.24 16.75 2.74
CA LEU A 108 -5.42 17.81 1.75
C LEU A 108 -6.27 17.35 0.57
N LEU A 109 -6.09 16.10 0.13
CA LEU A 109 -6.78 15.52 -1.01
C LEU A 109 -8.04 14.74 -0.62
N GLY A 110 -8.38 14.66 0.68
CA GLY A 110 -9.60 14.02 1.16
C GLY A 110 -9.61 12.49 1.07
N THR A 111 -8.45 11.84 0.99
CA THR A 111 -8.28 10.38 0.93
C THR A 111 -7.96 9.75 2.28
N TYR A 112 -7.89 10.55 3.36
CA TYR A 112 -7.67 10.02 4.69
C TYR A 112 -8.89 9.24 5.21
N MET A 113 -8.68 7.99 5.63
CA MET A 113 -9.66 7.17 6.33
C MET A 113 -9.13 6.61 7.63
N TYR A 114 -10.05 6.41 8.58
CA TYR A 114 -9.78 5.75 9.86
C TYR A 114 -10.64 4.50 10.01
N LEU A 115 -10.01 3.40 10.42
CA LEU A 115 -10.64 2.16 10.82
C LEU A 115 -9.90 1.64 12.05
N ASP A 116 -10.62 1.09 13.03
CA ASP A 116 -9.98 0.46 14.17
C ASP A 116 -9.18 -0.76 13.69
N ARG A 117 -7.93 -0.89 14.14
CA ARG A 117 -7.02 -1.97 13.72
C ARG A 117 -7.60 -3.36 13.94
N ASP A 118 -8.50 -3.52 14.92
CA ASP A 118 -9.09 -4.82 15.23
C ASP A 118 -10.13 -5.26 14.18
N LYS A 119 -10.53 -4.35 13.28
CA LYS A 119 -11.43 -4.62 12.14
C LYS A 119 -10.68 -4.86 10.83
N LEU A 120 -9.36 -4.76 10.82
CA LEU A 120 -8.56 -4.93 9.62
C LEU A 120 -8.54 -6.40 9.20
N VAL A 121 -8.95 -6.64 7.97
CA VAL A 121 -8.76 -7.88 7.22
C VAL A 121 -7.94 -7.51 5.97
N TYR A 122 -6.84 -8.23 5.73
CA TYR A 122 -5.93 -7.98 4.61
C TYR A 122 -6.25 -8.87 3.41
N GLY A 123 -5.62 -8.57 2.28
CA GLY A 123 -5.86 -9.20 0.99
C GLY A 123 -6.69 -8.31 0.08
N VAL A 124 -7.35 -8.91 -0.90
CA VAL A 124 -8.30 -8.22 -1.78
C VAL A 124 -9.47 -9.17 -2.03
N ASP A 125 -10.69 -8.66 -1.92
CA ASP A 125 -11.93 -9.43 -2.12
C ASP A 125 -12.02 -10.14 -3.49
N VAL A 126 -11.48 -9.54 -4.55
CA VAL A 126 -11.38 -10.15 -5.89
C VAL A 126 -10.26 -11.18 -6.03
N PHE A 127 -9.41 -11.36 -5.02
CA PHE A 127 -8.37 -12.40 -4.95
C PHE A 127 -8.40 -13.10 -3.58
N PRO A 128 -9.45 -13.87 -3.25
CA PRO A 128 -9.63 -14.43 -1.91
C PRO A 128 -8.72 -15.64 -1.61
N ASP A 129 -8.12 -16.26 -2.61
CA ASP A 129 -7.31 -17.48 -2.47
C ASP A 129 -5.89 -17.18 -1.95
N GLU A 130 -5.69 -17.33 -0.63
CA GLU A 130 -4.39 -17.10 0.03
C GLU A 130 -3.25 -17.96 -0.55
N GLN A 131 -3.52 -19.21 -0.98
CA GLN A 131 -2.48 -20.11 -1.48
C GLN A 131 -1.95 -19.62 -2.83
N LYS A 132 -2.84 -19.23 -3.74
CA LYS A 132 -2.44 -18.60 -5.01
C LYS A 132 -1.72 -17.28 -4.78
N ASN A 133 -2.21 -16.47 -3.84
CA ASN A 133 -1.57 -15.19 -3.52
C ASN A 133 -0.20 -15.35 -2.84
N SER A 134 0.15 -16.54 -2.36
CA SER A 134 1.47 -16.86 -1.81
C SER A 134 2.41 -17.47 -2.85
N ASN A 135 1.95 -17.72 -4.08
CA ASN A 135 2.72 -18.36 -5.14
C ASN A 135 3.26 -17.34 -6.15
N ILE A 136 4.59 -17.25 -6.29
CA ILE A 136 5.25 -16.29 -7.19
C ILE A 136 4.76 -16.42 -8.65
N ALA A 137 4.55 -17.64 -9.14
CA ALA A 137 4.12 -17.85 -10.53
C ALA A 137 2.70 -17.32 -10.76
N ASP A 138 1.82 -17.42 -9.77
CA ASP A 138 0.47 -16.85 -9.83
C ASP A 138 0.52 -15.31 -9.73
N LEU A 139 1.36 -14.76 -8.86
CA LEU A 139 1.55 -13.30 -8.73
C LEU A 139 2.07 -12.64 -10.02
N LEU A 140 2.96 -13.31 -10.75
CA LEU A 140 3.44 -12.84 -12.05
C LEU A 140 2.36 -12.84 -13.14
N LYS A 141 1.35 -13.70 -13.01
CA LYS A 141 0.22 -13.77 -13.95
C LYS A 141 -0.90 -12.81 -13.59
N GLN A 142 -1.02 -12.45 -12.31
CA GLN A 142 -2.13 -11.68 -11.78
C GLN A 142 -2.44 -10.39 -12.56
N PRO A 143 -1.47 -9.54 -12.97
CA PRO A 143 -1.77 -8.32 -13.72
C PRO A 143 -2.42 -8.53 -15.10
N PHE A 144 -2.36 -9.76 -15.63
CA PHE A 144 -2.89 -10.13 -16.94
C PHE A 144 -4.21 -10.91 -16.85
N GLN A 145 -4.67 -11.20 -15.64
CA GLN A 145 -5.97 -11.82 -15.42
C GLN A 145 -7.09 -10.81 -15.71
N LYS A 146 -8.25 -11.31 -16.13
CA LYS A 146 -9.43 -10.45 -16.33
C LYS A 146 -9.88 -9.88 -14.99
N TYR A 147 -10.40 -8.67 -15.03
CA TYR A 147 -11.03 -8.06 -13.87
C TYR A 147 -12.17 -8.95 -13.35
N GLU A 148 -12.09 -9.31 -12.07
CA GLU A 148 -13.18 -9.98 -11.37
C GLU A 148 -14.00 -8.92 -10.60
N LYS A 149 -15.32 -9.12 -10.52
CA LYS A 149 -16.17 -8.21 -9.75
C LYS A 149 -15.94 -8.44 -8.25
N PRO A 150 -15.99 -7.37 -7.42
CA PRO A 150 -15.94 -7.48 -5.96
C PRO A 150 -16.90 -8.55 -5.46
N THR A 151 -16.44 -9.45 -4.60
CA THR A 151 -17.25 -10.55 -4.05
C THR A 151 -18.28 -10.08 -3.02
N PHE A 152 -18.15 -8.85 -2.49
CA PHE A 152 -19.03 -8.29 -1.47
C PHE A 152 -19.60 -6.93 -1.92
N THR A 153 -20.89 -6.88 -2.23
CA THR A 153 -21.63 -5.62 -2.34
C THR A 153 -22.14 -5.21 -0.96
N PRO A 154 -22.38 -3.91 -0.68
CA PRO A 154 -22.98 -3.45 0.58
C PRO A 154 -24.32 -4.13 0.94
N GLU A 155 -24.95 -4.80 -0.02
CA GLU A 155 -26.19 -5.56 0.15
C GLU A 155 -25.97 -6.94 0.79
N SER A 156 -24.77 -7.50 0.75
CA SER A 156 -24.46 -8.82 1.33
C SER A 156 -24.21 -8.81 2.85
N GLU A 157 -24.29 -7.63 3.49
CA GLU A 157 -24.18 -7.44 4.95
C GLU A 157 -25.55 -7.17 5.64
N LYS A 158 -26.68 -7.26 4.91
CA LYS A 158 -28.03 -7.13 5.50
C LYS A 158 -28.62 -8.47 5.93
#